data_AF-A0A1U7JHS9-F1
#
_entry.id   AF-A0A1U7JHS9-F1
#
_cell.length_a   1.000
_cell.length_b   1.000
_cell.length_c   1.000
_cell.angle_alpha   90.00
_cell.angle_beta   90.00
_cell.angle_gamma   90.00
#
_symmetry.space_group_name_H-M   'P 1'
#
loop_
_entity.id
_entity.type
_entity.pdbx_description
1 polymer ?
#
loop_
_entity_poly.entity_id
_entity_poly.type
_entity_poly.pdbx_seq_one_letter_code
_entity_poly.pdbx_strand_id
1 'polypeptide(L)'
;MERLGLPAVRIPARASEPMPAAPGPFVLVTPTYADGEGRGAVHKQVIRFLNQESNRAQLKGVIASGNRNFGIYFAHAGAVIAAKCQCPCLYKFELAGTNNDIERVRKGLELFWQHQHSTNHRLQKA
;
A
#
# COMPACT_ATOMS: atom_id res chain seq x y z
N MET A 1 -7.00 2.15 9.52
CA MET A 1 -7.77 2.69 8.38
C MET A 1 -8.89 3.60 8.85
N GLU A 2 -9.74 3.18 9.79
CA GLU A 2 -10.87 4.00 10.30
C GLU A 2 -10.46 5.42 10.71
N ARG A 3 -9.35 5.56 11.45
CA ARG A 3 -8.81 6.87 11.88
C ARG A 3 -8.36 7.80 10.74
N LEU A 4 -8.13 7.28 9.53
CA LEU A 4 -7.74 8.12 8.38
C LEU A 4 -8.94 8.87 7.80
N GLY A 5 -10.17 8.40 8.00
CA GLY A 5 -11.38 9.01 7.42
C GLY A 5 -11.38 9.03 5.88
N LEU A 6 -10.66 8.10 5.24
CA LEU A 6 -10.55 7.97 3.79
C LEU A 6 -11.30 6.73 3.30
N PRO A 7 -11.84 6.74 2.07
CA PRO A 7 -12.39 5.54 1.45
C PRO A 7 -11.36 4.42 1.41
N ALA A 8 -11.76 3.23 1.85
CA ALA A 8 -10.87 2.07 1.90
C ALA A 8 -11.64 0.77 1.67
N VAL A 9 -11.04 -0.12 0.88
CA VAL A 9 -11.49 -1.50 0.70
C VAL A 9 -10.50 -2.42 1.40
N ARG A 10 -11.02 -3.36 2.20
CA ARG A 10 -10.18 -4.31 2.94
C ARG A 10 -9.93 -5.55 2.10
N ILE A 11 -8.66 -5.90 1.90
CA ILE A 11 -8.28 -7.24 1.42
C ILE A 11 -8.60 -8.24 2.55
N PRO A 12 -9.29 -9.35 2.25
CA PRO A 12 -9.68 -10.32 3.27
C PRO A 12 -8.47 -10.92 3.98
N ALA A 13 -8.68 -11.37 5.22
CA ALA A 13 -7.63 -12.02 6.00
C ALA A 13 -7.56 -13.52 5.67
N ARG A 14 -8.71 -14.16 5.45
CA ARG A 14 -8.81 -15.61 5.20
C ARG A 14 -8.96 -15.88 3.72
N ALA A 15 -8.39 -17.00 3.26
CA ALA A 15 -8.45 -17.40 1.85
C ALA A 15 -9.86 -17.76 1.37
N SER A 16 -10.73 -18.20 2.29
CA SER A 16 -12.12 -18.56 2.04
C SER A 16 -13.02 -17.36 1.76
N GLU A 17 -12.59 -16.15 2.13
CA GLU A 17 -13.34 -14.93 1.87
C GLU A 17 -13.14 -14.48 0.41
N PRO A 18 -14.18 -13.92 -0.24
CA PRO A 18 -14.08 -13.47 -1.62
C PRO A 18 -13.07 -12.33 -1.75
N MET A 19 -12.21 -12.43 -2.77
CA MET A 19 -11.23 -11.39 -3.07
C MET A 19 -11.91 -10.23 -3.81
N PRO A 20 -11.82 -8.98 -3.35
CA PRO A 20 -12.40 -7.85 -4.07
C PRO A 20 -11.62 -7.54 -5.36
N ALA A 21 -12.31 -6.95 -6.34
CA ALA A 21 -11.67 -6.26 -7.44
C ALA A 21 -11.22 -4.85 -7.00
N ALA A 22 -10.17 -4.32 -7.63
CA ALA A 22 -9.78 -2.93 -7.44
C ALA A 22 -10.86 -2.01 -8.04
N PRO A 23 -11.43 -1.06 -7.26
CA PRO A 23 -12.50 -0.18 -7.75
C PRO A 23 -12.00 0.91 -8.72
N GLY A 24 -10.69 1.01 -8.92
CA GLY A 24 -10.01 2.05 -9.67
C GLY A 24 -8.59 2.23 -9.14
N PRO A 25 -7.87 3.29 -9.55
CA PRO A 25 -6.54 3.60 -9.05
C PRO A 25 -6.49 3.66 -7.53
N PHE A 26 -5.51 2.99 -6.90
CA PHE A 26 -5.43 2.92 -5.45
C PHE A 26 -4.00 2.96 -4.91
N VAL A 27 -3.87 3.31 -3.63
CA VAL A 27 -2.67 3.10 -2.82
C VAL A 27 -2.91 1.95 -1.87
N LEU A 28 -2.01 0.96 -1.86
CA LEU A 28 -2.08 -0.17 -0.95
C LEU A 28 -1.52 0.23 0.42
N VAL A 29 -2.25 -0.07 1.50
CA VAL A 29 -1.72 0.01 2.87
C VAL A 29 -1.59 -1.41 3.41
N THR A 30 -0.39 -1.82 3.84
CA THR A 30 -0.15 -3.22 4.26
C THR A 30 0.81 -3.32 5.45
N PRO A 31 0.56 -4.19 6.44
CA PRO A 31 1.56 -4.51 7.45
C PRO A 31 2.65 -5.41 6.88
N THR A 32 3.81 -5.40 7.51
CA THR A 32 4.88 -6.36 7.26
C THR A 32 4.80 -7.51 8.24
N TYR A 33 4.77 -8.73 7.72
CA TYR A 33 4.92 -9.96 8.49
C TYR A 33 6.28 -10.58 8.13
N ALA A 34 7.28 -10.50 9.00
CA ALA A 34 8.59 -11.08 8.71
C ALA A 34 8.97 -12.09 9.78
N ASP A 35 9.68 -13.14 9.36
CA ASP A 35 10.26 -14.18 10.22
C ASP A 35 11.56 -13.75 10.93
N GLY A 36 11.91 -12.47 10.86
CA GLY A 36 13.20 -11.94 11.33
C GLY A 36 14.32 -12.00 10.28
N GLU A 37 14.13 -12.73 9.18
CA GLU A 37 15.07 -12.83 8.05
C GLU A 37 14.53 -12.15 6.78
N GLY A 38 13.39 -11.44 6.90
CA GLY A 38 12.74 -10.72 5.81
C GLY A 38 11.89 -11.58 4.88
N ARG A 39 11.86 -12.90 5.08
CA ARG A 39 11.00 -13.79 4.28
C ARG A 39 9.56 -13.67 4.73
N GLY A 40 8.64 -13.85 3.78
CA GLY A 40 7.21 -13.78 4.06
C GLY A 40 6.67 -12.37 4.32
N ALA A 41 7.49 -11.32 4.12
CA ALA A 41 7.18 -9.91 4.40
C ALA A 41 5.76 -9.48 3.99
N VAL A 42 5.29 -9.97 2.83
CA VAL A 42 3.97 -9.64 2.26
C VAL A 42 2.96 -10.74 2.58
N HIS A 43 1.84 -10.35 3.18
CA HIS A 43 0.76 -11.28 3.51
C HIS A 43 0.22 -12.02 2.27
N LYS A 44 -0.07 -13.32 2.40
CA LYS A 44 -0.53 -14.18 1.28
C LYS A 44 -1.74 -13.62 0.53
N GLN A 45 -2.69 -13.00 1.24
CA GLN A 45 -3.87 -12.41 0.59
C GLN A 45 -3.53 -11.14 -0.22
N VAL A 46 -2.52 -10.38 0.19
CA VAL A 46 -2.00 -9.24 -0.59
C VAL A 46 -1.32 -9.74 -1.87
N ILE A 47 -0.54 -10.82 -1.77
CA ILE A 47 0.06 -11.48 -2.94
C ILE A 47 -1.04 -11.94 -3.90
N ARG A 48 -2.07 -12.64 -3.40
CA ARG A 48 -3.20 -13.11 -4.22
C ARG A 48 -3.93 -11.95 -4.91
N PHE A 49 -4.16 -10.84 -4.19
CA PHE A 49 -4.77 -9.64 -4.75
C PHE A 49 -3.94 -9.01 -5.87
N LEU A 50 -2.62 -8.86 -5.68
CA LEU A 50 -1.69 -8.26 -6.65
C LEU A 50 -1.26 -9.20 -7.78
N ASN A 51 -1.52 -10.51 -7.66
CA ASN A 51 -1.34 -11.46 -8.75
C ASN A 51 -2.45 -11.34 -9.81
N GLN A 52 -3.60 -10.76 -9.46
CA GLN A 52 -4.61 -10.38 -10.45
C GLN A 52 -4.10 -9.16 -11.22
N GLU A 53 -3.88 -9.33 -12.52
CA GLU A 53 -3.29 -8.27 -13.37
C GLU A 53 -4.17 -7.02 -13.42
N SER A 54 -5.49 -7.19 -13.51
CA SER A 54 -6.47 -6.09 -13.47
C SER A 54 -6.36 -5.26 -12.19
N ASN A 55 -6.13 -5.89 -11.04
CA ASN A 55 -5.90 -5.19 -9.78
C ASN A 55 -4.52 -4.52 -9.79
N ARG A 56 -3.48 -5.24 -10.19
CA ARG A 56 -2.10 -4.72 -10.19
C ARG A 56 -1.95 -3.49 -11.09
N ALA A 57 -2.63 -3.42 -12.23
CA ALA A 57 -2.62 -2.27 -13.13
C ALA A 57 -3.14 -0.98 -12.48
N GLN A 58 -3.97 -1.10 -11.44
CA GLN A 58 -4.54 0.02 -10.70
C GLN A 58 -3.67 0.46 -9.51
N LEU A 59 -2.62 -0.27 -9.16
CA LEU A 59 -1.74 0.08 -8.04
C LEU A 59 -0.90 1.31 -8.38
N LYS A 60 -1.04 2.39 -7.59
CA LYS A 60 -0.29 3.64 -7.78
C LYS A 60 0.83 3.86 -6.76
N GLY A 61 0.81 3.13 -5.65
CA GLY A 61 1.86 3.17 -4.64
C GLY A 61 1.54 2.30 -3.45
N VAL A 62 2.50 2.13 -2.55
CA VAL A 62 2.36 1.33 -1.34
C VAL A 62 2.80 2.11 -0.10
N ILE A 63 2.01 2.03 0.97
CA ILE A 63 2.35 2.44 2.32
C ILE A 63 2.48 1.19 3.17
N ALA A 64 3.56 1.05 3.92
CA ALA A 64 3.82 -0.14 4.71
C ALA A 64 3.94 0.18 6.20
N SER A 65 3.33 -0.67 7.04
CA SER A 65 3.58 -0.64 8.48
C SER A 65 4.51 -1.77 8.90
N GLY A 66 5.16 -1.60 10.06
CA GLY A 66 6.02 -2.61 10.66
C GLY A 66 6.35 -2.26 12.11
N ASN A 67 7.42 -2.85 12.63
CA ASN A 67 7.97 -2.54 13.94
C ASN A 67 9.47 -2.30 13.79
N ARG A 68 9.99 -1.21 14.37
CA ARG A 68 11.41 -0.82 14.20
C ARG A 68 12.38 -1.79 14.83
N ASN A 69 11.92 -2.62 15.77
CA ASN A 69 12.71 -3.70 16.37
C ASN A 69 13.23 -4.72 15.34
N PHE A 70 12.65 -4.74 14.13
CA PHE A 70 13.11 -5.58 13.02
C PHE A 70 14.24 -4.94 12.18
N GLY A 71 14.77 -3.79 12.61
CA GLY A 71 15.94 -3.15 11.98
C GLY A 71 15.75 -2.92 10.48
N ILE A 72 16.62 -3.51 9.66
CA ILE A 72 16.58 -3.40 8.20
C ILE A 72 15.27 -3.93 7.58
N TYR A 73 14.55 -4.79 8.30
CA TYR A 73 13.27 -5.35 7.87
C TYR A 73 12.06 -4.52 8.36
N PHE A 74 12.29 -3.34 8.95
CA PHE A 74 11.21 -2.41 9.27
C PHE A 74 10.40 -2.04 8.02
N ALA A 75 9.10 -2.35 8.07
CA ALA A 75 8.14 -2.10 7.00
C ALA A 75 8.58 -2.67 5.62
N HIS A 76 9.25 -3.82 5.64
CA HIS A 76 9.87 -4.44 4.46
C HIS A 76 8.89 -4.81 3.35
N ALA A 77 7.61 -5.08 3.68
CA ALA A 77 6.58 -5.36 2.67
C ALA A 77 6.47 -4.25 1.62
N GLY A 78 6.64 -2.99 2.03
CA GLY A 78 6.62 -1.84 1.13
C GLY A 78 7.73 -1.88 0.09
N ALA A 79 8.95 -2.27 0.47
CA ALA A 79 10.07 -2.39 -0.45
C ALA A 79 9.87 -3.55 -1.44
N VAL A 80 9.42 -4.70 -0.94
CA VAL A 80 9.14 -5.89 -1.77
C VAL A 80 8.07 -5.59 -2.82
N ILE A 81 6.96 -4.95 -2.42
CA ILE A 81 5.86 -4.61 -3.33
C ILE A 81 6.29 -3.53 -4.32
N ALA A 82 6.96 -2.47 -3.85
CA ALA A 82 7.44 -1.38 -4.70
C ALA A 82 8.36 -1.89 -5.82
N ALA A 83 9.33 -2.74 -5.48
CA ALA A 83 10.24 -3.34 -6.43
C ALA A 83 9.53 -4.28 -7.42
N LYS A 84 8.64 -5.16 -6.93
CA LYS A 84 7.96 -6.14 -7.80
C LYS A 84 6.92 -5.50 -8.71
N CYS A 85 6.18 -4.51 -8.22
CA CYS A 85 5.07 -3.89 -8.94
C CYS A 85 5.44 -2.55 -9.60
N GLN A 86 6.71 -2.14 -9.53
CA GLN A 86 7.22 -0.92 -10.15
C GLN A 86 6.42 0.33 -9.74
N CYS A 87 6.12 0.44 -8.45
CA CYS A 87 5.38 1.56 -7.87
C CYS A 87 6.13 2.16 -6.68
N PRO A 88 5.90 3.43 -6.32
CA PRO A 88 6.59 4.06 -5.20
C PRO A 88 6.14 3.50 -3.84
N CYS A 89 7.09 3.37 -2.91
CA CYS A 89 6.78 3.26 -1.48
C CYS A 89 6.60 4.67 -0.91
N LEU A 90 5.35 5.05 -0.64
CA LEU A 90 4.96 6.43 -0.33
C LEU A 90 5.22 6.82 1.13
N TYR A 91 5.07 5.88 2.06
CA TYR A 91 5.28 6.13 3.49
C TYR A 91 5.50 4.83 4.26
N LYS A 92 6.18 4.94 5.41
CA LYS A 92 6.38 3.84 6.36
C LYS A 92 6.03 4.31 7.77
N PHE A 93 5.30 3.49 8.52
CA PHE A 93 4.94 3.81 9.91
C PHE A 93 5.00 2.58 10.82
N GLU A 94 4.91 2.80 12.13
CA GLU A 94 5.07 1.75 13.12
C GLU A 94 3.73 1.34 13.74
N LEU A 95 3.52 0.02 13.86
CA LEU A 95 2.35 -0.60 14.47
C LEU A 95 1.03 -0.03 13.92
N ALA A 96 0.22 0.59 14.80
CA ALA A 96 -1.06 1.20 14.47
C ALA A 96 -0.95 2.65 13.97
N GLY A 97 0.25 3.24 14.01
CA GLY A 97 0.52 4.63 13.64
C GLY A 97 0.16 5.64 14.74
N THR A 98 0.93 6.72 14.77
CA THR A 98 0.72 7.90 15.63
C THR A 98 -0.27 8.89 14.99
N ASN A 99 -0.70 9.91 15.72
CA ASN A 99 -1.49 11.02 15.15
C ASN A 99 -0.72 11.73 14.02
N ASN A 100 0.58 11.92 14.20
CA ASN A 100 1.45 12.51 13.19
C ASN A 100 1.59 11.61 11.94
N ASP A 101 1.56 10.28 12.09
CA ASP A 101 1.49 9.38 10.91
C ASP A 101 0.18 9.53 10.15
N ILE A 102 -0.95 9.70 10.86
CA ILE A 102 -2.25 9.95 10.24
C ILE A 102 -2.22 11.25 9.43
N GLU A 103 -1.72 12.33 10.01
CA GLU A 103 -1.61 13.62 9.33
C GLU A 103 -0.73 13.54 8.08
N ARG A 104 0.45 12.90 8.20
CA ARG A 104 1.37 12.71 7.09
C ARG A 104 0.78 11.86 5.97
N VAL A 105 0.09 10.76 6.30
CA VAL A 105 -0.58 9.92 5.31
C VAL A 105 -1.69 10.69 4.60
N ARG A 106 -2.54 11.43 5.33
CA ARG A 106 -3.62 12.21 4.73
C ARG A 106 -3.10 13.27 3.77
N LYS A 107 -2.18 14.13 4.25
CA LYS A 107 -1.57 15.19 3.44
C LYS A 107 -0.78 14.63 2.26
N GLY A 108 -0.02 13.56 2.48
CA GLY A 108 0.77 12.90 1.45
C GLY A 108 -0.10 12.32 0.33
N LEU A 109 -1.20 11.64 0.69
CA LEU A 109 -2.13 11.10 -0.30
C LEU A 109 -2.87 12.19 -1.06
N GLU A 110 -3.31 13.26 -0.39
CA GLU A 110 -3.94 14.41 -1.05
C GLU A 110 -3.03 14.99 -2.15
N LEU A 111 -1.78 15.31 -1.78
CA LEU A 111 -0.79 15.82 -2.73
C LEU A 111 -0.51 14.81 -3.84
N PHE A 112 -0.33 13.53 -3.49
CA PHE A 112 -0.06 12.46 -4.46
C PHE A 112 -1.15 12.40 -5.54
N TRP A 113 -2.42 12.41 -5.15
CA TRP A 113 -3.53 12.33 -6.10
C TRP A 113 -3.67 13.60 -6.94
N GLN A 114 -3.41 14.79 -6.40
CA GLN A 114 -3.38 16.02 -7.20
C GLN A 114 -2.36 15.94 -8.35
N HIS A 115 -1.16 15.39 -8.08
CA HIS A 115 -0.12 15.20 -9.10
C HIS A 115 -0.46 14.10 -10.11
N GLN A 116 -1.14 13.02 -9.69
CA GLN A 116 -1.57 11.96 -10.60
C GLN A 116 -2.61 12.47 -11.61
N HIS A 117 -3.57 13.30 -11.18
CA HIS A 117 -4.56 13.88 -12.07
C HIS A 117 -3.95 14.87 -13.08
N SER A 118 -2.98 15.69 -12.66
CA SER A 118 -2.32 16.64 -13.56
C SER A 118 -1.45 15.96 -14.61
N THR A 119 -0.79 14.85 -14.25
CA THR A 119 0.03 14.05 -15.17
C THR A 119 -0.84 13.36 -16.23
N ASN A 120 -1.98 12.77 -15.83
CA ASN A 120 -2.92 12.14 -16.76
C ASN A 120 -3.54 13.15 -17.74
N HIS A 121 -3.84 14.38 -17.29
CA HIS A 121 -4.40 15.41 -18.17
C HIS A 121 -3.41 15.90 -19.25
N ARG A 122 -2.11 15.86 -18.97
CA ARG A 122 -1.07 16.19 -19.98
C ARG A 122 -0.88 15.09 -21.01
N LEU A 123 -0.97 13.82 -20.61
CA LEU A 123 -0.85 12.69 -21.53
C LEU A 123 -2.06 12.52 -22.47
N GLN A 124 -3.24 13.04 -22.10
CA GLN A 124 -4.44 13.01 -22.95
C GLN A 124 -4.52 14.18 -23.96
N LYS A 125 -3.57 15.12 -23.93
CA LYS A 125 -3.53 16.31 -24.78
C LYS A 125 -2.34 16.32 -25.76
N ALA A 126 -1.58 15.25 -25.83
CA ALA A 126 -0.49 15.01 -26.78
C ALA A 126 -0.89 13.88 -27.72
#